data_AF-A0A6G3WNU2-F1
#
_entry.id   AF-A0A6G3WNU2-F1
#
_cell.length_a   1.000
_cell.length_b   1.000
_cell.length_c   1.000
_cell.angle_alpha   90.00
_cell.angle_beta   90.00
_cell.angle_gamma   90.00
#
_symmetry.space_group_name_H-M   'P 1'
#
loop_
_entity.id
_entity.type
_entity.pdbx_description
1 polymer ?
#
loop_
_entity_poly.entity_id
_entity_poly.type
_entity_poly.pdbx_seq_one_letter_code
_entity_poly.pdbx_strand_id
1 'polypeptide(L)' 'MDRLSNTVRPYAWGSTTAIPALLGIAPTGEPQAEMWMGAHPGAPSRITRTTRTTASDETELALTEAIDADPEGELGA' A
#
# COMPACT_ATOMS: atom_id res chain seq x y z
N MET A 1 -0.58 -13.27 -6.51
CA MET A 1 0.10 -12.67 -5.35
C MET A 1 0.41 -11.24 -5.72
N ASP A 2 -0.08 -10.27 -4.95
CA ASP A 2 0.04 -8.86 -5.27
C ASP A 2 1.13 -8.20 -4.44
N ARG A 3 1.95 -7.34 -5.07
CA ARG A 3 2.91 -6.51 -4.36
C ARG A 3 2.17 -5.32 -3.76
N LEU A 4 2.31 -5.11 -2.45
CA LEU A 4 1.77 -3.93 -1.79
C LEU A 4 2.71 -2.72 -1.98
N SER A 5 2.12 -1.60 -2.41
CA SER A 5 2.67 -0.27 -2.22
C SER A 5 2.02 0.35 -0.98
N ASN A 6 2.81 0.60 0.06
CA ASN A 6 2.30 0.93 1.40
C ASN A 6 2.39 2.43 1.70
N THR A 7 1.42 2.94 2.44
CA THR A 7 1.43 4.34 2.88
C THR A 7 2.28 4.50 4.14
N VAL A 8 3.19 5.46 4.13
CA VAL A 8 3.95 5.89 5.32
C VAL A 8 3.30 7.14 5.91
N ARG A 9 2.95 7.11 7.19
CA ARG A 9 2.32 8.22 7.92
C ARG A 9 3.39 9.18 8.46
N PRO A 10 3.37 10.46 8.05
CA PRO A 10 4.40 11.42 8.46
C PRO A 10 4.04 12.13 9.76
N TYR A 11 3.73 11.37 10.82
CA TYR A 11 3.43 12.00 12.10
C TYR A 11 4.67 12.62 12.73
N ALA A 12 4.50 13.73 13.46
CA ALA A 12 5.59 14.52 14.00
C ALA A 12 6.55 13.74 14.95
N TRP A 13 6.06 12.65 15.56
CA TRP A 13 6.87 11.78 16.41
C TRP A 13 7.68 10.72 15.64
N GLY A 14 7.51 10.65 14.32
CA GLY A 14 8.17 9.69 13.46
C GLY A 14 9.68 9.89 13.36
N SER A 15 10.40 8.79 13.14
CA SER A 15 11.83 8.86 12.85
C SER A 15 12.04 9.27 11.40
N THR A 16 13.03 10.13 11.13
CA THR A 16 13.40 10.49 9.76
C THR A 16 14.23 9.41 9.06
N THR A 17 14.73 8.39 9.79
CA THR A 17 15.71 7.42 9.27
C THR A 17 15.34 5.96 9.50
N ALA A 18 14.55 5.61 10.52
CA ALA A 18 14.31 4.22 10.88
C ALA A 18 13.59 3.41 9.79
N ILE A 19 12.44 3.90 9.28
CA ILE A 19 11.70 3.22 8.21
C ILE A 19 12.50 3.22 6.89
N PRO A 20 13.11 4.33 6.43
CA PRO A 20 13.99 4.31 5.26
C PRO A 20 15.12 3.28 5.36
N ALA A 21 15.78 3.19 6.51
CA ALA A 21 16.85 2.22 6.74
C ALA A 21 16.34 0.78 6.67
N LEU A 22 15.17 0.49 7.26
CA LEU A 22 14.54 -0.84 7.18
C LEU A 22 14.21 -1.23 5.73
N LEU A 23 13.77 -0.27 4.91
CA LEU A 23 13.42 -0.48 3.52
C LEU A 23 14.63 -0.44 2.57
N GLY A 24 15.82 -0.07 3.06
CA GLY A 24 17.02 0.11 2.25
C GLY A 24 16.94 1.28 1.27
N ILE A 25 16.18 2.32 1.59
CA ILE A 25 16.00 3.53 0.77
C ILE A 25 16.59 4.77 1.44
N ALA A 26 16.86 5.80 0.63
CA ALA A 26 17.33 7.08 1.15
C ALA A 26 16.25 7.76 2.01
N PRO A 27 16.61 8.33 3.18
CA PRO A 27 15.72 9.19 3.95
C PRO A 27 15.19 10.36 3.11
N THR A 28 13.91 10.69 3.28
CA THR A 28 13.27 11.83 2.60
C THR A 28 13.53 13.17 3.30
N GLY A 29 14.00 13.13 4.55
CA GLY A 29 14.14 14.29 5.43
C GLY A 29 12.91 14.56 6.31
N GLU A 30 11.75 14.00 5.97
CA GLU A 30 10.50 14.14 6.73
C GLU A 30 10.36 13.03 7.79
N PRO A 31 9.66 13.28 8.92
CA PRO A 31 9.31 12.25 9.89
C PRO A 31 8.53 11.10 9.24
N GLN A 32 8.87 9.86 9.56
CA GLN A 32 8.18 8.65 9.12
C GLN A 32 7.84 7.80 10.35
N ALA A 33 6.56 7.77 10.71
CA ALA A 33 6.10 7.25 11.99
C ALA A 33 5.60 5.80 11.89
N GLU A 34 4.75 5.55 10.90
CA GLU A 34 4.08 4.26 10.72
C GLU A 34 4.06 3.90 9.24
N MET A 35 4.38 2.66 8.90
CA MET A 35 4.13 2.09 7.56
C MET A 35 2.94 1.15 7.65
N TRP A 36 1.82 1.54 7.04
CA TRP A 36 0.59 0.75 7.11
C TRP A 36 0.51 -0.24 5.97
N MET A 37 0.25 -1.50 6.33
CA MET A 37 0.05 -2.61 5.42
C MET A 37 -1.36 -3.16 5.62
N GLY A 38 -2.27 -2.86 4.69
CA GLY A 38 -3.65 -3.32 4.78
C GLY A 38 -4.66 -2.35 4.16
N ALA A 39 -5.93 -2.57 4.45
CA ALA A 39 -7.06 -1.89 3.81
C ALA A 39 -7.74 -0.86 4.73
N HIS A 40 -6.96 -0.11 5.52
CA HIS A 40 -7.57 0.95 6.34
C HIS A 40 -8.02 2.12 5.45
N PRO A 41 -9.29 2.58 5.49
CA PRO A 41 -9.81 3.60 4.55
C PRO A 41 -9.03 4.92 4.53
N GLY A 42 -8.47 5.33 5.67
CA GLY A 42 -7.67 6.54 5.79
C GLY A 42 -6.24 6.49 5.21
N ALA A 43 -5.72 5.30 4.88
CA ALA A 43 -4.41 5.09 4.24
C ALA A 43 -4.27 3.64 3.77
N PRO A 44 -5.01 3.21 2.73
CA PRO A 44 -4.93 1.85 2.26
C PRO A 44 -3.60 1.59 1.54
N SER A 45 -3.12 0.36 1.60
CA SER A 45 -2.12 -0.13 0.65
C SER A 45 -2.70 -0.14 -0.77
N ARG A 46 -1.83 -0.06 -1.77
CA ARG A 46 -2.19 -0.16 -3.19
C ARG A 46 -1.59 -1.42 -3.81
N ILE A 47 -2.27 -1.95 -4.82
CA ILE A 47 -1.83 -3.12 -5.61
C ILE A 47 -1.91 -2.80 -7.09
N THR A 48 -1.07 -3.46 -7.89
CA THR A 48 -1.10 -3.39 -9.35
C THR A 48 -1.59 -4.71 -9.91
N ARG A 49 -2.67 -4.70 -10.68
CA ARG A 49 -3.24 -5.90 -11.33
C ARG A 49 -3.43 -5.68 -12.82
N THR A 50 -3.16 -6.70 -13.63
CA THR A 50 -3.51 -6.72 -15.05
C THR A 50 -5.02 -6.86 -15.20
N THR A 51 -5.65 -5.93 -15.90
CA THR A 51 -7.08 -6.07 -16.23
C THR A 51 -7.26 -6.93 -17.47
N ARG A 52 -8.34 -7.74 -17.50
CA ARG A 52 -8.60 -8.70 -18.58
C ARG A 52 -9.04 -8.06 -19.91
N THR A 53 -9.18 -6.74 -19.95
CA THR A 53 -9.78 -5.99 -21.07
C THR A 53 -8.77 -5.73 -22.19
N THR A 54 -7.48 -5.61 -21.85
CA THR A 54 -6.34 -5.52 -22.77
C THR A 54 -5.11 -6.04 -22.01
N ALA A 55 -4.36 -7.00 -22.55
CA ALA A 55 -3.23 -7.63 -21.86
C ALA A 55 -2.06 -6.68 -21.54
N SER A 56 -2.20 -5.39 -21.84
CA SER A 56 -1.21 -4.33 -21.72
C SER A 56 -1.54 -3.26 -20.68
N ASP A 57 -2.74 -3.28 -20.06
CA ASP A 57 -3.11 -2.27 -19.06
C ASP A 57 -3.08 -2.85 -17.63
N GLU A 58 -1.94 -2.63 -16.97
CA GLU A 58 -1.83 -2.74 -15.52
C GLU A 58 -2.56 -1.56 -14.87
N THR A 59 -3.47 -1.85 -13.96
CA THR A 59 -4.18 -0.83 -13.18
C THR A 59 -3.75 -0.90 -11.73
N GLU A 60 -3.38 0.24 -11.17
CA GLU A 60 -3.17 0.39 -9.73
C GLU A 60 -4.51 0.74 -9.05
N LEU A 61 -4.87 -0.01 -8.00
CA LEU A 61 -6.08 0.19 -7.22
C LEU A 61 -5.80 0.11 -5.72
N ALA A 62 -6.64 0.75 -4.90
CA ALA A 62 -6.54 0.65 -3.46
C ALA A 62 -6.98 -0.75 -3.01
N LEU A 63 -6.33 -1.29 -1.96
CA LEU A 63 -6.67 -2.60 -1.42
C LEU A 63 -8.12 -2.64 -0.88
N THR A 64 -8.63 -1.51 -0.38
CA THR A 64 -10.04 -1.37 -0.02
C THR A 64 -10.96 -1.60 -1.22
N GLU A 65 -10.65 -1.03 -2.38
CA GLU A 65 -11.46 -1.18 -3.59
C GLU A 65 -11.43 -2.62 -4.10
N ALA A 66 -10.28 -3.29 -4.00
CA ALA A 66 -10.16 -4.70 -4.37
C ALA A 66 -11.04 -5.60 -3.48
N ILE A 67 -10.98 -5.39 -2.15
CA ILE A 67 -11.78 -6.15 -1.18
C ILE A 67 -13.27 -5.84 -1.34
N ASP A 68 -13.65 -4.59 -1.53
CA ASP A 68 -15.06 -4.20 -1.71
C ASP A 68 -15.65 -4.79 -3.01
N ALA A 69 -14.83 -4.96 -4.05
CA ALA A 69 -15.26 -5.55 -5.32
C ALA A 69 -15.45 -7.08 -5.27
N ASP A 70 -14.68 -7.79 -4.44
CA ASP A 70 -14.77 -9.25 -4.28
C ASP A 70 -14.41 -9.69 -2.85
N PRO A 71 -15.30 -9.45 -1.85
CA PRO A 71 -14.99 -9.74 -0.46
C PRO A 71 -14.80 -11.24 -0.20
N GLU A 72 -15.58 -12.11 -0.87
CA GLU A 72 -15.43 -13.56 -0.74
C GLU A 72 -14.09 -14.03 -1.33
N GLY A 73 -13.69 -13.52 -2.50
CA GLY A 73 -12.43 -13.87 -3.15
C GLY A 73 -11.18 -13.36 -2.42
N GLU A 74 -11.26 -12.19 -1.79
CA GLU A 74 -10.11 -11.57 -1.11
C GLU A 74 -9.99 -11.96 0.37
N LEU A 75 -11.12 -12.16 1.08
CA LEU A 75 -11.13 -12.43 2.53
C LEU A 75 -11.48 -13.88 2.88
N GLY A 76 -12.10 -14.62 1.96
CA GLY A 76 -12.67 -15.93 2.25
C GLY A 76 -14.02 -15.86 2.97
N ALA A 77 -14.65 -17.04 3.11
CA ALA A 77 -15.95 -17.22 3.77
C ALA A 77 -15.83 -17.44 5.29
#